data_AF-A0AAW2RHS5-F1
#
_entry.id   AF-A0AAW2RHS5-F1
#
_cell.length_a   1.000
_cell.length_b   1.000
_cell.length_c   1.000
_cell.angle_alpha   90.00
_cell.angle_beta   90.00
_cell.angle_gamma   90.00
#
_symmetry.space_group_name_H-M   'P 1'
#
loop_
_entity.id
_entity.type
_entity.pdbx_description
1 polymer ?
#
loop_
_entity_poly.entity_id
_entity_poly.type
_entity_poly.pdbx_seq_one_letter_code
_entity_poly.pdbx_strand_id
1 'polypeptide(L)'
;MSATLFSMDFAQFNSDTSQEMKDVVWGVMECIGSPNFADFFPVLKSVDPQGILKKTKICFEKLFAIFDGIIDEKLKSGGGKDDLVEALIELSQRDDAELSRNDVNHLLLVRFLA
;
A
#
# COMPACT_ATOMS: atom_id res chain seq x y z
N MET A 1 -5.18 6.43 -13.22
CA MET A 1 -3.86 6.91 -12.76
C MET A 1 -2.97 5.80 -12.18
N SER A 2 -3.48 4.58 -11.91
CA SER A 2 -2.65 3.50 -11.33
C SER A 2 -1.77 2.72 -12.33
N ALA A 3 -2.18 2.63 -13.61
CA ALA A 3 -1.44 1.88 -14.64
C ALA A 3 0.01 2.36 -14.86
N THR A 4 0.27 3.65 -14.61
CA THR A 4 1.61 4.25 -14.76
C THR A 4 2.49 4.06 -13.51
N LEU A 5 1.90 3.73 -12.36
CA LEU A 5 2.63 3.66 -11.07
C LEU A 5 3.38 2.34 -10.89
N PHE A 6 2.85 1.25 -11.45
CA PHE A 6 3.40 -0.11 -11.31
C PHE A 6 3.74 -0.75 -12.66
N SER A 7 3.56 0.02 -13.75
CA SER A 7 3.55 -0.48 -15.13
C SER A 7 2.71 -1.77 -15.30
N MET A 8 1.68 -1.88 -14.46
CA MET A 8 0.76 -2.99 -14.34
C MET A 8 -0.63 -2.38 -14.33
N ASP A 9 -1.48 -2.85 -15.25
CA ASP A 9 -2.88 -2.54 -15.15
C ASP A 9 -3.44 -3.37 -13.99
N PHE A 10 -3.80 -2.72 -12.88
CA PHE A 10 -4.46 -3.39 -11.76
C PHE A 10 -5.80 -4.02 -12.15
N ALA A 11 -6.36 -3.64 -13.31
CA ALA A 11 -7.49 -4.33 -13.91
C ALA A 11 -7.13 -5.70 -14.53
N GLN A 12 -5.84 -5.99 -14.77
CA GLN A 12 -5.34 -7.21 -15.43
C GLN A 12 -4.60 -8.19 -14.51
N PHE A 13 -4.27 -7.82 -13.26
CA PHE A 13 -3.89 -8.80 -12.25
C PHE A 13 -5.05 -9.81 -12.16
N ASN A 14 -4.81 -11.13 -12.30
CA ASN A 14 -5.82 -12.19 -12.44
C ASN A 14 -7.18 -11.84 -11.81
N SER A 15 -8.30 -12.03 -12.53
CA SER A 15 -9.62 -11.46 -12.19
C SER A 15 -10.02 -11.54 -10.71
N ASP A 16 -9.63 -12.64 -10.06
CA ASP A 16 -9.91 -12.90 -8.65
C ASP A 16 -9.06 -12.01 -7.72
N THR A 17 -7.77 -11.86 -8.02
CA THR A 17 -6.84 -10.97 -7.31
C THR A 17 -7.14 -9.48 -7.57
N SER A 18 -7.62 -9.11 -8.77
CA SER A 18 -8.09 -7.74 -9.03
C SER A 18 -9.31 -7.37 -8.17
N GLN A 19 -10.23 -8.31 -7.95
CA GLN A 19 -11.38 -8.10 -7.09
C GLN A 19 -10.99 -8.01 -5.61
N GLU A 20 -10.15 -8.93 -5.12
CA GLU A 20 -9.62 -8.87 -3.75
C GLU A 20 -8.87 -7.56 -3.50
N MET A 21 -8.09 -7.10 -4.47
CA MET A 21 -7.39 -5.83 -4.37
C MET A 21 -8.34 -4.64 -4.35
N LYS A 22 -9.38 -4.62 -5.19
CA LYS A 22 -10.42 -3.57 -5.15
C LYS A 22 -11.12 -3.54 -3.79
N ASP A 23 -11.43 -4.70 -3.21
CA ASP A 23 -12.08 -4.79 -1.91
C ASP A 23 -11.16 -4.28 -0.78
N VAL A 24 -9.85 -4.58 -0.85
CA VAL A 24 -8.85 -4.04 0.08
C VAL A 24 -8.73 -2.52 -0.07
N VAL A 25 -8.61 -2.01 -1.29
CA VAL A 25 -8.51 -0.56 -1.57
C VAL A 25 -9.78 0.18 -1.12
N TRP A 26 -10.95 -0.40 -1.40
CA TRP A 26 -12.23 0.13 -0.94
C TRP A 26 -12.30 0.18 0.59
N GLY A 27 -11.89 -0.91 1.26
CA GLY A 27 -11.79 -0.95 2.73
C GLY A 27 -10.83 0.10 3.30
N VAL A 28 -9.71 0.37 2.61
CA VAL A 28 -8.74 1.40 3.04
C VAL A 28 -9.38 2.77 2.88
N MET A 29 -10.06 3.02 1.75
CA MET A 29 -10.73 4.29 1.49
C MET A 29 -11.88 4.55 2.48
N GLU A 30 -12.65 3.52 2.84
CA GLU A 30 -13.66 3.61 3.91
C GLU A 30 -13.02 3.91 5.27
N CYS A 31 -11.89 3.30 5.60
CA CYS A 31 -11.19 3.54 6.86
C CYS A 31 -10.58 4.94 6.94
N ILE A 32 -10.00 5.45 5.85
CA ILE A 32 -9.38 6.79 5.78
C ILE A 32 -10.45 7.89 5.68
N GLY A 33 -11.54 7.64 4.95
CA GLY A 33 -12.62 8.60 4.74
C GLY A 33 -13.65 8.65 5.87
N SER A 34 -13.65 7.68 6.79
CA SER A 34 -14.57 7.67 7.92
C SER A 34 -14.20 8.74 8.96
N PRO A 35 -15.13 9.62 9.37
CA PRO A 35 -14.88 10.59 10.42
C PRO A 35 -14.55 9.88 11.74
N ASN A 36 -13.34 10.09 12.24
CA ASN A 36 -12.86 9.48 13.47
C ASN A 36 -13.29 10.30 14.69
N PHE A 37 -14.24 9.79 15.48
CA PHE A 37 -14.68 10.43 16.73
C PHE A 37 -13.53 10.63 17.74
N ALA A 38 -12.44 9.84 17.66
CA ALA A 38 -11.28 10.01 18.53
C ALA A 38 -10.45 11.27 18.19
N ASP A 39 -10.63 11.86 17.00
CA ASP A 39 -10.04 13.15 16.65
C ASP A 39 -10.82 14.33 17.26
N PHE A 40 -12.10 14.12 17.60
CA PHE A 40 -12.94 15.09 18.29
C PHE A 40 -12.90 14.93 19.82
N PHE A 41 -12.71 13.70 20.32
CA PHE A 41 -12.71 13.37 21.73
C PHE A 41 -11.44 12.59 22.12
N PRO A 42 -10.36 13.27 22.55
CA PRO A 42 -9.07 12.64 22.87
C PRO A 42 -9.17 11.55 23.95
N VAL A 43 -10.15 11.65 24.85
CA VAL A 43 -10.41 10.67 25.92
C VAL A 43 -10.84 9.31 25.35
N LEU A 44 -11.44 9.28 24.16
CA LEU A 44 -11.89 8.05 23.50
C LEU A 44 -10.78 7.37 22.68
N LYS A 45 -9.60 7.99 22.51
CA LYS A 45 -8.47 7.40 21.74
C LYS A 45 -8.04 6.04 22.28
N SER A 46 -8.03 5.86 23.60
CA SER A 46 -7.54 4.63 24.21
C SER A 46 -8.57 3.50 24.22
N VAL A 47 -9.85 3.81 23.97
CA VAL A 47 -10.96 2.83 24.03
C VAL A 47 -11.30 2.30 22.64
N ASP A 48 -10.91 3.01 21.56
CA ASP A 48 -11.27 2.71 20.17
C ASP A 48 -12.75 2.32 20.01
N PRO A 49 -13.70 3.18 20.44
CA PRO A 49 -15.12 2.81 20.51
C PRO A 49 -15.75 2.46 19.16
N GLN A 50 -15.10 2.84 18.05
CA GLN A 50 -15.56 2.53 16.70
C GLN A 50 -14.78 1.37 16.05
N GLY A 51 -13.75 0.85 16.72
CA GLY A 51 -12.86 -0.16 16.16
C GLY A 51 -12.08 0.32 14.94
N ILE A 52 -11.96 1.65 14.74
CA ILE A 52 -11.37 2.22 13.52
C ILE A 52 -9.89 1.90 13.50
N LEU A 53 -9.18 2.06 14.62
CA LEU A 53 -7.75 1.73 14.70
C LEU A 53 -7.49 0.28 14.30
N LYS A 54 -8.32 -0.65 14.79
CA LYS A 54 -8.22 -2.08 14.43
C LYS A 54 -8.53 -2.33 12.96
N LYS A 55 -9.61 -1.74 12.43
CA LYS A 55 -10.01 -1.91 11.01
C LYS A 55 -8.96 -1.32 10.06
N THR A 56 -8.50 -0.10 10.34
CA THR A 56 -7.46 0.58 9.60
C THR A 56 -6.16 -0.23 9.60
N LYS A 57 -5.76 -0.79 10.76
CA LYS A 57 -4.58 -1.66 10.85
C LYS A 57 -4.69 -2.89 9.95
N ILE A 58 -5.79 -3.64 10.04
CA ILE A 58 -6.04 -4.83 9.21
C ILE A 58 -6.01 -4.46 7.72
N CYS A 59 -6.56 -3.29 7.39
CA CYS A 59 -6.61 -2.81 6.02
C CYS A 59 -5.23 -2.48 5.45
N PHE A 60 -4.41 -1.75 6.23
CA PHE A 60 -3.02 -1.47 5.87
C PHE A 60 -2.17 -2.75 5.80
N GLU A 61 -2.36 -3.72 6.70
CA GLU A 61 -1.65 -5.00 6.64
C GLU A 61 -1.94 -5.73 5.32
N LYS A 62 -3.21 -5.77 4.88
CA LYS A 62 -3.57 -6.37 3.59
C LYS A 62 -2.99 -5.60 2.41
N LEU A 63 -3.02 -4.26 2.46
CA LEU A 63 -2.47 -3.43 1.38
C LEU A 63 -0.95 -3.58 1.26
N PHE A 64 -0.22 -3.60 2.37
CA PHE A 64 1.23 -3.82 2.36
C PHE A 64 1.59 -5.23 1.87
N ALA A 65 0.80 -6.25 2.21
CA ALA A 65 1.00 -7.59 1.67
C ALA A 65 0.87 -7.64 0.13
N ILE A 66 -0.03 -6.82 -0.45
CA ILE A 66 -0.13 -6.67 -1.91
C ILE A 66 1.11 -5.99 -2.48
N PHE A 67 1.56 -4.89 -1.87
CA PHE A 67 2.78 -4.19 -2.31
C PHE A 67 4.02 -5.10 -2.23
N ASP A 68 4.16 -5.87 -1.16
CA ASP A 68 5.24 -6.84 -1.01
C ASP A 68 5.19 -7.91 -2.11
N GLY A 69 4.00 -8.39 -2.48
CA GLY A 69 3.84 -9.32 -3.60
C GLY A 69 4.28 -8.73 -4.93
N ILE A 70 3.95 -7.45 -5.20
CA ILE A 70 4.36 -6.76 -6.42
C ILE A 70 5.89 -6.54 -6.44
N ILE A 71 6.48 -6.13 -5.32
CA ILE A 71 7.93 -5.98 -5.17
C ILE A 71 8.64 -7.31 -5.43
N ASP A 72 8.14 -8.40 -4.84
CA ASP A 72 8.73 -9.74 -5.01
C ASP A 72 8.60 -10.26 -6.45
N GLU A 73 7.51 -9.92 -7.17
CA GLU A 73 7.33 -10.26 -8.58
C GLU A 73 8.34 -9.53 -9.48
N LYS A 74 8.54 -8.22 -9.25
CA LYS A 74 9.49 -7.38 -9.98
C LYS A 74 10.94 -7.83 -9.76
N LEU A 75 11.30 -8.12 -8.50
CA LEU A 75 12.60 -8.69 -8.14
C LEU A 75 12.91 -9.99 -8.87
N LYS A 76 11.89 -10.81 -9.17
CA LYS A 76 12.03 -12.07 -9.91
C LYS A 76 12.07 -11.88 -11.42
N SER A 77 11.33 -10.92 -11.96
CA SER A 77 11.24 -10.73 -13.42
C SER A 77 12.46 -10.00 -14.00
N GLY A 78 13.25 -9.30 -13.18
CA GLY A 78 14.48 -8.62 -13.62
C GLY A 78 14.24 -7.64 -14.79
N GLY A 79 13.13 -6.90 -14.72
CA GLY A 79 12.63 -6.07 -15.81
C GLY A 79 13.45 -4.78 -16.00
N GLY A 80 13.39 -4.21 -17.20
CA GLY A 80 14.06 -2.94 -17.50
C GLY A 80 13.51 -1.75 -16.70
N LYS A 81 14.36 -0.73 -16.53
CA LYS A 81 14.22 0.51 -15.73
C LYS A 81 13.07 1.46 -16.11
N ASP A 82 11.88 0.94 -16.37
CA ASP A 82 10.78 1.73 -16.91
C ASP A 82 9.66 2.01 -15.88
N ASP A 83 9.75 1.48 -14.66
CA ASP A 83 8.76 1.74 -13.62
C ASP A 83 9.32 2.26 -12.28
N LEU A 84 8.45 2.97 -11.55
CA LEU A 84 8.78 3.62 -10.27
C LEU A 84 9.15 2.60 -9.18
N VAL A 85 8.54 1.42 -9.19
CA VAL A 85 8.76 0.37 -8.19
C VAL A 85 10.16 -0.21 -8.36
N GLU A 86 10.55 -0.51 -9.59
CA GLU A 86 11.89 -0.94 -9.99
C GLU A 86 12.93 0.10 -9.57
N ALA A 87 12.67 1.40 -9.82
CA ALA A 87 13.55 2.48 -9.40
C ALA A 87 13.72 2.57 -7.87
N LEU A 88 12.64 2.37 -7.10
CA LEU A 88 12.68 2.34 -5.64
C LEU A 88 13.41 1.10 -5.12
N ILE A 89 13.21 -0.06 -5.75
CA ILE A 89 13.92 -1.30 -5.43
C ILE A 89 15.42 -1.12 -5.67
N GLU A 90 15.83 -0.61 -6.83
CA GLU A 90 17.24 -0.34 -7.13
C GLU A 90 17.87 0.62 -6.12
N LEU A 91 17.16 1.67 -5.72
CA LEU A 91 17.64 2.61 -4.70
C LEU A 91 17.80 1.94 -3.33
N SER A 92 16.93 1.00 -2.97
CA SER A 92 17.01 0.24 -1.71
C SER A 92 18.13 -0.82 -1.68
N GLN A 93 18.65 -1.22 -2.84
CA GLN A 93 19.68 -2.26 -2.97
C GLN A 93 21.11 -1.72 -3.08
N ARG A 94 21.30 -0.40 -3.15
CA ARG A 94 22.64 0.18 -3.21
C ARG A 94 23.39 -0.03 -1.90
N ASP A 95 24.71 -0.17 -1.98
CA ASP A 95 25.58 -0.35 -0.80
C ASP A 95 25.52 0.85 0.17
N ASP A 96 25.10 2.03 -0.31
CA ASP A 96 24.86 3.26 0.47
C ASP A 96 23.38 3.54 0.73
N ALA A 97 22.50 2.55 0.52
CA ALA A 97 21.06 2.75 0.65
C ALA A 97 20.64 3.02 2.10
N GLU A 98 20.04 4.19 2.32
CA GLU A 98 19.32 4.53 3.56
C GLU A 98 17.84 4.08 3.51
N LEU A 99 17.41 3.50 2.39
CA LEU A 99 16.01 3.24 2.08
C LEU A 99 15.67 1.77 2.34
N SER A 100 14.90 1.50 3.40
CA SER A 100 14.48 0.14 3.75
C SER A 100 13.27 -0.32 2.94
N ARG A 101 12.99 -1.63 2.97
CA ARG A 101 11.77 -2.20 2.36
C ARG A 101 10.49 -1.59 2.93
N ASN A 102 10.47 -1.23 4.22
CA ASN A 102 9.34 -0.52 4.82
C ASN A 102 9.19 0.88 4.23
N ASP A 103 10.28 1.59 3.98
CA ASP A 103 10.24 2.93 3.39
C ASP A 103 9.71 2.87 1.96
N VAL A 104 10.12 1.86 1.17
CA VAL A 104 9.55 1.60 -0.16
C VAL A 104 8.04 1.38 -0.07
N ASN A 105 7.59 0.52 0.85
CA ASN A 105 6.16 0.26 1.07
C ASN A 105 5.39 1.54 1.45
N HIS A 106 5.93 2.37 2.33
CA HIS A 106 5.32 3.64 2.72
C HIS A 106 5.30 4.67 1.57
N LEU A 107 6.34 4.73 0.74
CA LEU A 107 6.38 5.58 -0.45
C LEU A 107 5.34 5.15 -1.49
N LEU A 108 5.19 3.84 -1.71
CA LEU A 108 4.14 3.28 -2.55
C LEU A 108 2.75 3.62 -2.01
N LEU A 109 2.57 3.56 -0.69
CA LEU A 109 1.32 3.94 -0.05
C LEU A 109 0.97 5.42 -0.29
N VAL A 110 1.90 6.33 -0.01
CA VAL A 110 1.70 7.78 -0.21
C VAL A 110 1.35 8.04 -1.68
N ARG A 111 2.03 7.38 -2.60
CA ARG A 111 1.80 7.53 -4.04
C ARG A 111 0.51 6.89 -4.52
N PHE A 112 0.04 5.83 -3.87
CA PHE A 112 -1.23 5.19 -4.18
C PHE A 112 -2.43 6.03 -3.73
N LEU A 113 -2.28 6.78 -2.63
CA LEU A 113 -3.31 7.63 -2.06
C LEU A 113 -3.37 9.06 -2.65
N ALA A 114 -2.29 9.52 -3.32
CA ALA A 114 -2.14 10.87 -3.88
C ALA A 114 -2.26 10.92 -5.40
#